data_AF-A0A8D0L7X7-F1
#
_entry.id   AF-A0A8D0L7X7-F1
#
_cell.length_a   1.000
_cell.length_b   1.000
_cell.length_c   1.000
_cell.angle_alpha   90.00
_cell.angle_beta   90.00
_cell.angle_gamma   90.00
#
_symmetry.space_group_name_H-M   'P 1'
#
loop_
_entity.id
_entity.type
_entity.pdbx_description
1 polymer ?
#
loop_
_entity_poly.entity_id
_entity_poly.type
_entity_poly.pdbx_seq_one_letter_code
_entity_poly.pdbx_strand_id
1 'polypeptide(L)'
;MGGALVLESAALLHWLEREGYGPLGMTGISMGGHMASLAVTNWPKPLPLVPCLSWSTASGVFTTGVLSKAVNWRELEKQYYTQTVYEEEIIQMLEYCGTDSFKMGQDLVKNSPNSVDNLSNLVLSSGMLNLDTRRKALPTEGSHCPSTSKTTQSALAEGLLMQDAPKMQRINQTFSTSSSSNKNFTDQQKHLISRKRKSDVLQRESFMFMKGVMDECTHVANFSVPVDPSLIIVVQAKEDAYIPRTGVLSLQEIWPGCEIRYLDGGHISAYLFKQGLFRQAIYDAFERFLQKYAV
;
A
#
# COMPACT_ATOMS: atom_id res chain seq x y z
N MET A 1 -3.19 7.32 -10.23
CA MET A 1 -3.81 6.05 -10.70
C MET A 1 -5.05 5.68 -9.88
N GLY A 2 -5.05 5.82 -8.54
CA GLY A 2 -6.21 5.46 -7.71
C GLY A 2 -7.54 6.13 -8.10
N GLY A 3 -7.55 7.46 -8.32
CA GLY A 3 -8.79 8.19 -8.63
C GLY A 3 -9.53 7.71 -9.88
N ALA A 4 -8.81 7.31 -10.94
CA ALA A 4 -9.43 6.75 -12.15
C ALA A 4 -10.09 5.39 -11.86
N LEU A 5 -9.45 4.54 -11.06
CA LEU A 5 -9.99 3.24 -10.66
C LEU A 5 -11.23 3.41 -9.76
N VAL A 6 -11.21 4.37 -8.83
CA VAL A 6 -12.35 4.70 -7.98
C VAL A 6 -13.55 5.12 -8.84
N LEU A 7 -13.34 6.03 -9.80
CA LEU A 7 -14.37 6.48 -10.73
C LEU A 7 -14.91 5.34 -11.60
N GLU A 8 -14.02 4.53 -12.18
CA GLU A 8 -14.38 3.37 -13.00
C GLU A 8 -15.21 2.36 -12.20
N SER A 9 -14.80 2.07 -10.97
CA SER A 9 -15.53 1.17 -10.07
C SER A 9 -16.93 1.69 -9.77
N ALA A 10 -17.07 2.98 -9.46
CA ALA A 10 -18.38 3.59 -9.24
C ALA A 10 -19.26 3.55 -10.50
N ALA A 11 -18.70 3.84 -11.66
CA ALA A 11 -19.41 3.78 -12.94
C ALA A 11 -19.90 2.35 -13.25
N LEU A 12 -19.06 1.34 -13.03
CA LEU A 12 -19.42 -0.07 -13.21
C LEU A 12 -20.48 -0.53 -12.21
N LEU A 13 -20.38 -0.14 -10.94
CA LEU A 13 -21.39 -0.47 -9.93
C LEU A 13 -22.74 0.16 -10.25
N HIS A 14 -22.76 1.44 -10.65
CA HIS A 14 -23.99 2.10 -11.10
C HIS A 14 -24.58 1.45 -12.36
N TRP A 15 -23.73 1.06 -13.31
CA TRP A 15 -24.17 0.34 -14.49
C TRP A 15 -24.80 -1.01 -14.11
N LEU A 16 -24.12 -1.81 -13.30
CA LEU A 16 -24.62 -3.11 -12.84
C LEU A 16 -25.97 -3.00 -12.13
N GLU A 17 -26.09 -2.02 -11.23
CA GLU A 17 -27.35 -1.76 -10.50
C GLU A 17 -28.48 -1.37 -11.46
N ARG A 18 -28.21 -0.50 -12.44
CA ARG A 18 -29.21 -0.06 -13.42
C ARG A 18 -29.70 -1.20 -14.31
N GLU A 19 -28.84 -2.15 -14.64
CA GLU A 19 -29.21 -3.36 -15.42
C GLU A 19 -29.91 -4.43 -14.54
N GLY A 20 -30.09 -4.18 -13.24
CA GLY A 20 -30.79 -5.08 -12.33
C GLY A 20 -29.93 -6.21 -11.76
N TYR A 21 -28.59 -6.11 -11.86
CA TYR A 21 -27.70 -7.07 -11.21
C TYR A 21 -27.62 -6.79 -9.70
N GLY A 22 -27.70 -7.85 -8.89
CA GLY A 22 -27.54 -7.76 -7.45
C GLY A 22 -27.64 -9.12 -6.76
N PRO A 23 -27.15 -9.26 -5.52
CA PRO A 23 -26.37 -8.27 -4.77
C PRO A 23 -24.99 -8.01 -5.41
N LEU A 24 -24.47 -6.79 -5.28
CA LEU A 24 -23.14 -6.39 -5.76
C LEU A 24 -22.12 -6.43 -4.63
N GLY A 25 -20.84 -6.56 -4.96
CA GLY A 25 -19.75 -6.56 -3.98
C GLY A 25 -18.39 -6.30 -4.64
N MET A 26 -17.39 -5.97 -3.84
CA MET A 26 -16.02 -5.74 -4.32
C MET A 26 -15.01 -6.61 -3.58
N THR A 27 -14.00 -7.04 -4.31
CA THR A 27 -12.84 -7.75 -3.76
C THR A 27 -11.62 -7.40 -4.58
N GLY A 28 -10.45 -7.61 -3.99
CA GLY A 28 -9.18 -7.48 -4.67
C GLY A 28 -8.09 -8.12 -3.84
N ILE A 29 -6.97 -8.43 -4.48
CA ILE A 29 -5.81 -9.03 -3.83
C ILE A 29 -4.65 -8.03 -3.86
N SER A 30 -3.90 -7.92 -2.78
CA SER A 30 -2.71 -7.07 -2.71
C SER A 30 -3.04 -5.61 -3.00
N MET A 31 -2.29 -4.95 -3.89
CA MET A 31 -2.63 -3.61 -4.37
C MET A 31 -4.09 -3.49 -4.83
N GLY A 32 -4.65 -4.53 -5.47
CA GLY A 32 -6.06 -4.55 -5.88
C GLY A 32 -7.04 -4.54 -4.71
N GLY A 33 -6.69 -5.18 -3.59
CA GLY A 33 -7.51 -5.15 -2.37
C GLY A 33 -7.53 -3.75 -1.74
N HIS A 34 -6.39 -3.08 -1.73
CA HIS A 34 -6.29 -1.68 -1.27
C HIS A 34 -7.08 -0.73 -2.19
N MET A 35 -7.01 -0.93 -3.51
CA MET A 35 -7.80 -0.15 -4.47
C MET A 35 -9.31 -0.40 -4.32
N ALA A 36 -9.73 -1.65 -4.08
CA ALA A 36 -11.13 -1.97 -3.78
C ALA A 36 -11.60 -1.26 -2.51
N SER A 37 -10.75 -1.20 -1.47
CA SER A 37 -11.02 -0.42 -0.26
C SER A 37 -11.30 1.05 -0.56
N LEU A 38 -10.44 1.72 -1.35
CA LEU A 38 -10.64 3.12 -1.75
C LEU A 38 -11.87 3.34 -2.65
N ALA A 39 -12.23 2.35 -3.47
CA ALA A 39 -13.43 2.46 -4.29
C ALA A 39 -14.70 2.42 -3.43
N VAL A 40 -14.75 1.52 -2.43
CA VAL A 40 -15.92 1.35 -1.56
C VAL A 40 -16.15 2.54 -0.64
N THR A 41 -15.11 3.25 -0.21
CA THR A 41 -15.27 4.50 0.58
C THR A 41 -16.04 5.58 -0.18
N ASN A 42 -16.08 5.50 -1.52
CA ASN A 42 -16.76 6.45 -2.41
C ASN A 42 -18.12 5.92 -2.91
N TRP A 43 -18.57 4.75 -2.48
CA TRP A 43 -19.84 4.17 -2.89
C TRP A 43 -20.96 4.51 -1.90
N PRO A 44 -22.11 5.05 -2.35
CA PRO A 44 -23.13 5.62 -1.45
C PRO A 44 -24.10 4.58 -0.85
N LYS A 45 -23.88 3.28 -1.05
CA LYS A 45 -24.78 2.21 -0.58
C LYS A 45 -24.01 1.13 0.18
N PRO A 46 -24.67 0.34 1.04
CA PRO A 46 -24.04 -0.83 1.67
C PRO A 46 -23.49 -1.78 0.59
N LEU A 47 -22.24 -2.22 0.76
CA LEU A 47 -21.57 -3.07 -0.23
C LEU A 47 -20.60 -4.04 0.48
N PRO A 48 -20.76 -5.37 0.31
CA PRO A 48 -19.76 -6.36 0.66
C PRO A 48 -18.39 -6.00 0.10
N LEU A 49 -17.38 -5.96 0.96
CA LEU A 49 -15.99 -5.72 0.59
C LEU A 49 -15.08 -6.78 1.21
N VAL A 50 -14.30 -7.45 0.36
CA VAL A 50 -13.32 -8.45 0.81
C VAL A 50 -11.93 -8.11 0.25
N PRO A 51 -11.18 -7.22 0.91
CA PRO A 51 -9.83 -6.87 0.53
C PRO A 51 -8.87 -7.95 1.07
N CYS A 52 -8.22 -8.67 0.17
CA CYS A 52 -7.33 -9.78 0.50
C CYS A 52 -5.88 -9.33 0.42
N LEU A 53 -5.09 -9.69 1.44
CA LEU A 53 -3.66 -9.43 1.52
C LEU A 53 -3.35 -7.95 1.26
N SER A 54 -4.10 -7.02 1.84
CA SER A 54 -3.97 -5.58 1.59
C SER A 54 -4.29 -4.76 2.82
N TRP A 55 -3.57 -3.68 3.11
CA TRP A 55 -3.75 -2.94 4.36
C TRP A 55 -4.24 -1.50 4.14
N SER A 56 -4.23 -0.70 5.20
CA SER A 56 -4.77 0.66 5.24
C SER A 56 -3.94 1.71 4.50
N THR A 57 -2.67 1.46 4.17
CA THR A 57 -1.81 2.42 3.46
C THR A 57 -0.76 1.73 2.61
N ALA A 58 -0.32 2.39 1.54
CA ALA A 58 0.83 1.96 0.74
C ALA A 58 2.18 2.38 1.36
N SER A 59 2.19 3.29 2.34
CA SER A 59 3.44 3.79 2.93
C SER A 59 4.29 2.65 3.48
N GLY A 60 3.71 1.73 4.26
CA GLY A 60 4.40 0.57 4.80
C GLY A 60 5.00 -0.34 3.73
N VAL A 61 4.36 -0.46 2.56
CA VAL A 61 4.82 -1.30 1.45
C VAL A 61 6.13 -0.79 0.86
N PHE A 62 6.25 0.53 0.65
CA PHE A 62 7.43 1.11 0.02
C PHE A 62 8.47 1.61 1.01
N THR A 63 8.09 1.96 2.23
CA THR A 63 9.01 2.48 3.25
C THR A 63 9.54 1.39 4.16
N THR A 64 8.84 0.26 4.27
CA THR A 64 9.23 -0.88 5.10
C THR A 64 9.09 -2.21 4.35
N GLY A 65 9.64 -3.29 4.88
CA GLY A 65 9.53 -4.62 4.26
C GLY A 65 10.34 -4.80 2.97
N VAL A 66 9.98 -5.82 2.19
CA VAL A 66 10.80 -6.30 1.07
C VAL A 66 10.85 -5.32 -0.12
N LEU A 67 9.76 -4.61 -0.40
CA LEU A 67 9.68 -3.68 -1.54
C LEU A 67 10.43 -2.37 -1.27
N SER A 68 10.63 -1.98 -0.01
CA SER A 68 11.47 -0.83 0.34
C SER A 68 12.89 -0.93 -0.21
N LYS A 69 13.41 -2.15 -0.40
CA LYS A 69 14.75 -2.38 -0.96
C LYS A 69 14.83 -2.19 -2.47
N ALA A 70 13.70 -2.18 -3.16
CA ALA A 70 13.63 -1.93 -4.60
C ALA A 70 13.53 -0.43 -4.94
N VAL A 71 13.21 0.42 -3.96
CA VAL A 71 13.12 1.87 -4.14
C VAL A 71 14.52 2.48 -4.25
N ASN A 72 14.75 3.34 -5.24
CA ASN A 72 16.01 4.08 -5.40
C ASN A 72 16.09 5.26 -4.43
N TRP A 73 16.28 4.95 -3.14
CA TRP A 73 16.36 5.95 -2.06
C TRP A 73 17.44 6.98 -2.29
N ARG A 74 18.58 6.60 -2.89
CA ARG A 74 19.66 7.53 -3.19
C ARG A 74 19.23 8.65 -4.14
N GLU A 75 18.42 8.31 -5.15
CA GLU A 75 17.91 9.32 -6.08
C GLU A 75 16.79 10.15 -5.43
N LEU A 76 15.89 9.53 -4.67
CA LEU A 76 14.84 10.26 -3.92
C LEU A 76 15.44 11.25 -2.91
N GLU A 77 16.46 10.82 -2.16
CA GLU A 77 17.26 11.66 -1.27
C GLU A 77 17.85 12.86 -2.03
N LYS A 78 18.55 12.59 -3.13
CA LYS A 78 19.15 13.64 -3.96
C LYS A 78 18.10 14.64 -4.46
N GLN A 79 16.95 14.16 -4.94
CA GLN A 79 15.86 15.00 -5.42
C GLN A 79 15.30 15.87 -4.32
N TYR A 80 15.03 15.28 -3.15
CA TYR A 80 14.52 15.98 -1.98
C TYR A 80 15.42 17.16 -1.58
N TYR A 81 16.75 17.01 -1.56
CA TYR A 81 17.65 18.13 -1.19
C TYR A 81 17.95 19.12 -2.31
N THR A 82 17.85 18.69 -3.57
CA THR A 82 18.23 19.55 -4.69
C THR A 82 17.08 20.48 -5.08
N GLN A 83 15.84 20.08 -4.83
CA GLN A 83 14.65 20.82 -5.22
C GLN A 83 13.95 21.38 -4.00
N THR A 84 13.94 22.71 -3.86
CA THR A 84 13.33 23.39 -2.70
C THR A 84 11.81 23.22 -2.65
N VAL A 85 11.17 22.95 -3.80
CA VAL A 85 9.72 22.71 -3.93
C VAL A 85 9.17 21.68 -2.95
N TYR A 86 9.96 20.67 -2.56
CA TYR A 86 9.50 19.65 -1.62
C TYR A 86 9.28 20.20 -0.20
N GLU A 87 10.17 21.09 0.24
CA GLU A 87 10.13 21.72 1.57
C GLU A 87 9.30 23.00 1.58
N GLU A 88 9.27 23.75 0.48
CA GLU A 88 8.60 25.04 0.42
C GLU A 88 7.12 24.90 0.08
N GLU A 89 6.75 23.94 -0.78
CA GLU A 89 5.38 23.81 -1.30
C GLU A 89 4.74 22.49 -0.89
N ILE A 90 5.38 21.36 -1.24
CA ILE A 90 4.71 20.05 -1.12
C ILE A 90 4.48 19.66 0.34
N ILE A 91 5.42 19.96 1.24
CA ILE A 91 5.23 19.67 2.68
C ILE A 91 4.02 20.40 3.26
N GLN A 92 3.68 21.58 2.73
CA GLN A 92 2.52 22.37 3.18
C GLN A 92 1.20 21.78 2.68
N MET A 93 1.25 20.96 1.62
CA MET A 93 0.10 20.23 1.09
C MET A 93 -0.13 18.89 1.81
N LEU A 94 0.83 18.40 2.61
CA LEU A 94 0.68 17.16 3.37
C LEU A 94 -0.09 17.46 4.66
N GLU A 95 -1.39 17.15 4.67
CA GLU A 95 -2.20 17.19 5.88
C GLU A 95 -1.94 15.94 6.72
N TYR A 96 -0.90 15.98 7.55
CA TYR A 96 -0.58 14.88 8.46
C TYR A 96 -1.83 14.34 9.19
N CYS A 97 -2.06 13.02 9.06
CA CYS A 97 -3.25 12.20 9.40
C CYS A 97 -3.93 12.36 10.79
N GLY A 98 -4.25 13.59 11.20
CA GLY A 98 -5.08 13.89 12.36
C GLY A 98 -6.31 14.74 12.04
N THR A 99 -6.47 15.19 10.78
CA THR A 99 -7.53 16.11 10.37
C THR A 99 -8.45 15.41 9.37
N ASP A 100 -9.73 15.36 9.72
CA ASP A 100 -10.83 14.67 9.04
C ASP A 100 -11.00 15.10 7.57
N SER A 101 -10.58 14.25 6.63
CA SER A 101 -10.65 14.49 5.18
C SER A 101 -12.08 14.71 4.65
N PHE A 102 -13.10 14.33 5.43
CA PHE A 102 -14.51 14.65 5.16
C PHE A 102 -14.81 16.15 5.28
N LYS A 103 -14.11 16.88 6.16
CA LYS A 103 -14.22 18.35 6.25
C LYS A 103 -13.61 19.03 5.02
N MET A 104 -12.51 18.48 4.50
CA MET A 104 -11.80 19.05 3.35
C MET A 104 -12.64 19.04 2.07
N GLY A 105 -13.36 17.95 1.80
CA GLY A 105 -14.29 17.87 0.66
C GLY A 105 -15.45 18.86 0.78
N GLN A 106 -15.97 19.07 2.00
CA GLN A 106 -17.01 20.07 2.24
C GLN A 106 -16.47 21.49 2.14
N ASP A 107 -15.26 21.76 2.62
CA ASP A 107 -14.64 23.08 2.60
C ASP A 107 -14.20 23.44 1.17
N LEU A 108 -13.80 22.47 0.35
CA LEU A 108 -13.52 22.67 -1.08
C LEU A 108 -14.79 23.01 -1.87
N VAL A 109 -15.93 22.41 -1.53
CA VAL A 109 -17.24 22.73 -2.13
C VAL A 109 -17.80 24.05 -1.60
N LYS A 110 -17.61 24.35 -0.30
CA LYS A 110 -18.07 25.61 0.33
C LYS A 110 -17.22 26.82 -0.08
N ASN A 111 -15.92 26.63 -0.32
CA ASN A 111 -14.98 27.68 -0.71
C ASN A 111 -14.75 27.74 -2.25
N SER A 112 -15.52 26.97 -3.02
CA SER A 112 -15.32 26.80 -4.48
C SER A 112 -15.59 27.99 -5.41
N PRO A 113 -16.37 29.05 -5.09
CA PRO A 113 -16.58 30.09 -6.10
C PRO A 113 -15.29 30.88 -6.43
N ASN A 114 -14.26 30.84 -5.58
CA ASN A 114 -13.03 31.63 -5.76
C ASN A 114 -11.76 30.77 -6.04
N SER A 115 -11.84 29.44 -6.02
CA SER A 115 -10.64 28.56 -6.13
C SER A 115 -10.27 28.20 -7.58
N VAL A 116 -11.22 28.31 -8.51
CA VAL A 116 -10.96 28.04 -9.94
C VAL A 116 -10.08 29.08 -10.62
N ASP A 117 -10.01 30.30 -10.08
CA ASP A 117 -9.17 31.37 -10.64
C ASP A 117 -7.67 31.14 -10.41
N ASN A 118 -7.28 30.50 -9.31
CA ASN A 118 -5.87 30.18 -9.03
C ASN A 118 -5.33 28.97 -9.80
N LEU A 119 -6.20 28.17 -10.43
CA LEU A 119 -5.79 27.07 -11.31
C LEU A 119 -5.35 27.56 -12.70
N SER A 120 -5.66 28.81 -13.06
CA SER A 120 -5.31 29.39 -14.37
C SER A 120 -3.80 29.63 -14.55
N ASN A 121 -3.02 29.64 -13.47
CA ASN A 121 -1.56 29.82 -13.49
C ASN A 121 -0.78 28.50 -13.56
N LEU A 122 -1.44 27.34 -13.42
CA LEU A 122 -0.82 26.04 -13.70
C LEU A 122 -0.92 25.79 -15.21
N VAL A 123 -0.03 26.44 -15.97
CA VAL A 123 0.26 26.05 -17.35
C VAL A 123 0.94 24.68 -17.29
N LEU A 124 0.12 23.63 -17.25
CA LEU A 124 0.54 22.27 -17.57
C LEU A 124 1.11 22.32 -18.98
N SER A 125 2.44 22.21 -19.07
CA SER A 125 3.13 22.15 -20.35
C SER A 125 2.48 21.06 -21.21
N SER A 126 1.98 21.45 -22.38
CA SER A 126 1.14 20.65 -23.28
C SER A 126 1.82 19.39 -23.86
N GLY A 127 2.95 18.96 -23.29
CA GLY A 127 3.72 17.78 -23.70
C GLY A 127 3.33 16.46 -23.02
N MET A 128 2.46 16.46 -21.99
CA MET A 128 2.07 15.24 -21.26
C MET A 128 0.72 14.64 -21.65
N LEU A 129 -0.06 15.31 -22.51
CA LEU A 129 -1.37 14.84 -22.99
C LEU A 129 -1.42 14.84 -24.52
N ASN A 130 -0.54 14.06 -25.15
CA ASN A 130 -0.73 13.69 -26.56
C ASN A 130 -1.62 12.45 -26.63
N LEU A 131 -2.93 12.64 -26.45
CA LEU A 131 -3.94 11.65 -26.81
C LEU A 131 -4.34 11.89 -28.27
N ASP A 132 -3.42 11.59 -29.18
CA ASP A 132 -3.67 11.72 -30.62
C ASP A 132 -4.58 10.57 -31.07
N THR A 133 -5.87 10.88 -31.17
CA THR A 133 -6.89 10.00 -31.74
C THR A 133 -6.74 10.00 -33.25
N ARG A 134 -5.98 9.05 -33.81
CA ARG A 134 -6.02 8.76 -35.24
C ARG A 134 -6.27 7.28 -35.50
N ARG A 135 -7.55 6.96 -35.75
CA ARG A 135 -8.00 5.69 -36.32
C ARG A 135 -7.28 5.43 -37.65
N LYS A 136 -6.59 4.30 -37.76
CA LYS A 136 -6.37 3.60 -39.03
C LYS A 136 -6.54 2.09 -38.80
N ALA A 137 -7.42 1.51 -39.60
CA ALA A 137 -7.85 0.12 -39.55
C ALA A 137 -6.81 -0.85 -40.15
N LEU A 138 -6.81 -2.08 -39.59
CA LEU A 138 -6.48 -3.46 -40.08
C LEU A 138 -5.57 -3.68 -41.33
N PRO A 139 -4.84 -4.81 -41.47
CA PRO A 139 -5.41 -6.16 -41.48
C PRO A 139 -4.65 -7.28 -40.71
N THR A 140 -5.41 -8.36 -40.58
CA THR A 140 -5.26 -9.74 -40.11
C THR A 140 -4.10 -10.57 -40.69
N GLU A 141 -3.81 -11.69 -40.00
CA GLU A 141 -3.00 -12.89 -40.31
C GLU A 141 -1.71 -13.00 -39.48
N GLY A 142 -1.30 -14.14 -38.91
CA GLY A 142 -1.80 -15.51 -38.94
C GLY A 142 -0.96 -16.37 -37.98
N SER A 143 -1.50 -17.55 -37.67
CA SER A 143 -0.98 -18.67 -36.87
C SER A 143 0.55 -18.87 -36.82
N HIS A 144 1.08 -19.29 -35.67
CA HIS A 144 1.80 -20.58 -35.51
C HIS A 144 2.32 -20.82 -34.08
N CYS A 145 2.00 -22.01 -33.57
CA CYS A 145 2.55 -22.66 -32.38
C CYS A 145 3.85 -23.42 -32.76
N PRO A 146 4.77 -23.66 -31.82
CA PRO A 146 5.27 -25.04 -31.72
C PRO A 146 5.44 -25.56 -30.29
N SER A 147 5.12 -26.85 -30.19
CA SER A 147 5.17 -27.74 -29.04
C SER A 147 6.52 -28.45 -28.87
N THR A 148 6.90 -28.71 -27.60
CA THR A 148 7.67 -29.84 -27.04
C THR A 148 8.98 -30.34 -27.67
N SER A 149 10.03 -30.39 -26.84
CA SER A 149 10.85 -31.60 -26.71
C SER A 149 11.29 -31.81 -25.25
N LYS A 150 11.06 -33.03 -24.77
CA LYS A 150 11.38 -33.57 -23.44
C LYS A 150 12.88 -33.84 -23.31
N THR A 151 13.44 -33.68 -22.13
CA THR A 151 14.53 -34.56 -21.67
C THR A 151 14.37 -34.81 -20.17
N THR A 152 14.16 -36.08 -19.87
CA THR A 152 14.07 -36.69 -18.55
C THR A 152 15.46 -37.11 -18.13
N GLN A 153 15.91 -36.77 -16.92
CA GLN A 153 16.87 -37.57 -16.19
C GLN A 153 16.53 -37.56 -14.69
N SER A 154 16.35 -38.78 -14.20
CA SER A 154 16.03 -39.20 -12.85
C SER A 154 17.31 -39.73 -12.19
N ALA A 155 17.55 -39.45 -10.91
CA ALA A 155 18.13 -40.39 -9.96
C ALA A 155 18.02 -39.87 -8.50
N LEU A 156 17.38 -40.70 -7.67
CA LEU A 156 17.42 -40.78 -6.19
C LEU A 156 18.88 -40.94 -5.68
N ALA A 157 19.35 -40.32 -4.59
CA ALA A 157 19.04 -40.35 -3.15
C ALA A 157 19.99 -41.26 -2.34
N GLU A 158 20.39 -40.74 -1.16
CA GLU A 158 21.12 -41.35 -0.03
C GLU A 158 22.64 -41.55 -0.20
N GLY A 159 23.52 -41.17 0.73
CA GLY A 159 23.40 -40.53 2.04
C GLY A 159 24.80 -40.54 2.72
N LEU A 160 25.05 -39.64 3.68
CA LEU A 160 25.98 -39.86 4.81
C LEU A 160 25.93 -38.70 5.82
N LEU A 161 26.18 -39.06 7.07
CA LEU A 161 25.67 -38.49 8.32
C LEU A 161 26.62 -37.49 9.00
N MET A 162 25.99 -36.50 9.65
CA MET A 162 26.16 -36.02 11.05
C MET A 162 27.46 -35.35 11.57
N GLN A 163 27.21 -34.45 12.55
CA GLN A 163 28.07 -33.80 13.56
C GLN A 163 28.63 -32.42 13.14
N ASP A 164 28.52 -31.31 13.88
CA ASP A 164 28.08 -31.03 15.25
C ASP A 164 27.66 -29.54 15.38
N ALA A 165 26.76 -29.26 16.33
CA ALA A 165 26.38 -27.90 16.75
C ALA A 165 27.13 -27.48 18.03
N PRO A 166 27.51 -26.20 18.22
CA PRO A 166 27.87 -25.72 19.55
C PRO A 166 26.75 -24.90 20.20
N LYS A 167 26.60 -25.22 21.50
CA LYS A 167 25.63 -24.75 22.48
C LYS A 167 25.68 -23.24 22.74
N MET A 168 24.49 -22.67 22.93
CA MET A 168 24.25 -21.41 23.61
C MET A 168 24.75 -21.50 25.06
N GLN A 169 25.78 -20.74 25.42
CA GLN A 169 26.22 -20.57 26.80
C GLN A 169 25.79 -19.20 27.31
N ARG A 170 24.86 -19.23 28.27
CA ARG A 170 24.40 -18.09 29.07
C ARG A 170 25.57 -17.57 29.91
N ILE A 171 26.00 -16.33 29.66
CA ILE A 171 26.94 -15.60 30.52
C ILE A 171 26.16 -14.50 31.24
N ASN A 172 25.95 -14.69 32.54
CA ASN A 172 25.56 -13.63 33.47
C ASN A 172 26.83 -12.83 33.80
N GLN A 173 26.91 -11.55 33.42
CA GLN A 173 27.88 -10.62 34.00
C GLN A 173 27.24 -9.24 34.23
N THR A 174 26.85 -9.06 35.50
CA THR A 174 26.96 -7.85 36.35
C THR A 174 27.35 -6.53 35.66
N PHE A 175 26.49 -5.52 35.84
CA PHE A 175 26.83 -4.11 35.66
C PHE A 175 27.98 -3.71 36.60
N SER A 176 29.17 -3.54 36.01
CA SER A 176 30.28 -2.85 36.66
C SER A 176 30.44 -1.49 36.00
N THR A 177 30.10 -0.44 36.74
CA THR A 177 30.39 0.95 36.43
C THR A 177 31.91 1.14 36.35
N SER A 178 32.43 1.41 35.16
CA SER A 178 33.82 1.83 34.97
C SER A 178 33.90 3.01 33.99
N SER A 179 34.20 4.16 34.59
CA SER A 179 35.12 5.21 34.13
C SER A 179 35.07 5.66 32.66
N SER A 180 34.64 6.91 32.50
CA SER A 180 34.86 7.78 31.34
C SER A 180 36.30 7.67 30.79
N SER A 181 36.45 6.97 29.67
CA SER A 181 37.63 7.07 28.82
C SER A 181 37.36 8.15 27.77
N ASN A 182 37.95 9.33 27.98
CA ASN A 182 37.97 10.42 27.02
C ASN A 182 38.78 9.97 25.79
N LYS A 183 38.11 9.35 24.81
CA LYS A 183 38.70 9.11 23.48
C LYS A 183 38.75 10.47 22.77
N ASN A 184 39.90 11.12 22.84
CA ASN A 184 40.18 12.32 22.04
C ASN A 184 40.22 11.92 20.55
N PHE A 185 39.08 11.99 19.88
CA PHE A 185 38.97 11.79 18.44
C PHE A 185 39.79 12.86 17.71
N THR A 186 40.56 12.46 16.70
CA THR A 186 41.27 13.39 15.81
C THR A 186 40.28 14.27 15.05
N ASP A 187 40.66 15.48 14.65
CA ASP A 187 39.74 16.41 13.96
C ASP A 187 39.19 15.84 12.64
N GLN A 188 39.95 14.96 11.97
CA GLN A 188 39.46 14.19 10.82
C GLN A 188 38.36 13.19 11.19
N GLN A 189 38.47 12.50 12.33
CA GLN A 189 37.41 11.61 12.82
C GLN A 189 36.16 12.39 13.25
N LYS A 190 36.32 13.55 13.89
CA LYS A 190 35.18 14.44 14.22
C LYS A 190 34.44 14.91 12.97
N HIS A 191 35.18 15.29 11.93
CA HIS A 191 34.60 15.72 10.65
C HIS A 191 33.87 14.58 9.92
N LEU A 192 34.43 13.37 9.91
CA LEU A 192 33.77 12.18 9.35
C LEU A 192 32.50 11.80 10.12
N ILE A 193 32.53 11.87 11.45
CA ILE A 193 31.37 11.61 12.32
C ILE A 193 30.29 12.67 12.10
N SER A 194 30.67 13.96 11.98
CA SER A 194 29.75 15.06 11.69
C SER A 194 29.08 14.90 10.32
N ARG A 195 29.87 14.59 9.28
CA ARG A 195 29.37 14.35 7.92
C ARG A 195 28.45 13.13 7.85
N LYS A 196 28.79 12.05 8.55
CA LYS A 196 27.95 10.86 8.67
C LYS A 196 26.63 11.18 9.38
N ARG A 197 26.67 11.88 10.51
CA ARG A 197 25.45 12.32 11.22
C ARG A 197 24.56 13.21 10.36
N LYS A 198 25.16 14.16 9.62
CA LYS A 198 24.41 15.02 8.70
C LYS A 198 23.73 14.19 7.61
N SER A 199 24.45 13.21 7.04
CA SER A 199 23.87 12.28 6.07
C SER A 199 22.72 11.46 6.67
N ASP A 200 22.87 10.94 7.88
CA ASP A 200 21.84 10.12 8.54
C ASP A 200 20.56 10.92 8.85
N VAL A 201 20.71 12.20 9.25
CA VAL A 201 19.57 13.11 9.50
C VAL A 201 18.83 13.39 8.20
N LEU A 202 19.57 13.73 7.16
CA LEU A 202 19.01 13.99 5.84
C LEU A 202 18.22 12.77 5.35
N GLN A 203 18.83 11.58 5.37
CA GLN A 203 18.17 10.34 4.95
C GLN A 203 16.87 10.08 5.69
N ARG A 204 16.84 10.40 6.98
CA ARG A 204 15.64 10.28 7.80
C ARG A 204 14.55 11.28 7.38
N GLU A 205 14.91 12.52 7.06
CA GLU A 205 13.97 13.55 6.63
C GLU A 205 13.31 13.18 5.29
N SER A 206 14.09 12.82 4.28
CA SER A 206 13.57 12.41 2.97
C SER A 206 12.71 11.15 3.06
N PHE A 207 13.10 10.20 3.92
CA PHE A 207 12.29 9.01 4.20
C PHE A 207 10.94 9.37 4.85
N MET A 208 10.94 10.23 5.87
CA MET A 208 9.70 10.66 6.54
C MET A 208 8.81 11.47 5.62
N PHE A 209 9.40 12.32 4.78
CA PHE A 209 8.67 13.05 3.74
C PHE A 209 7.97 12.08 2.78
N MET A 210 8.69 11.11 2.22
CA MET A 210 8.10 10.11 1.33
C MET A 210 7.01 9.28 2.00
N LYS A 211 7.20 8.93 3.28
CA LYS A 211 6.16 8.26 4.07
C LYS A 211 4.91 9.14 4.18
N GLY A 212 5.08 10.43 4.49
CA GLY A 212 3.99 11.41 4.58
C GLY A 212 3.24 11.57 3.26
N VAL A 213 3.96 11.72 2.14
CA VAL A 213 3.34 11.79 0.79
C VAL A 213 2.50 10.55 0.51
N MET A 214 3.01 9.36 0.84
CA MET A 214 2.28 8.12 0.62
C MET A 214 1.07 7.99 1.54
N ASP A 215 1.20 8.32 2.83
CA ASP A 215 0.09 8.28 3.77
C ASP A 215 -1.02 9.27 3.37
N GLU A 216 -0.66 10.50 3.00
CA GLU A 216 -1.61 11.51 2.49
C GLU A 216 -2.46 10.95 1.35
N CYS A 217 -1.81 10.35 0.35
CA CYS A 217 -2.47 9.93 -0.88
C CYS A 217 -3.12 8.54 -0.83
N THR A 218 -2.76 7.70 0.15
CA THR A 218 -3.15 6.28 0.15
C THR A 218 -3.74 5.79 1.46
N HIS A 219 -3.59 6.51 2.57
CA HIS A 219 -4.12 6.04 3.83
C HIS A 219 -5.66 6.06 3.79
N VAL A 220 -6.28 4.90 3.98
CA VAL A 220 -7.74 4.71 3.86
C VAL A 220 -8.51 5.58 4.87
N ALA A 221 -7.91 5.94 5.99
CA ALA A 221 -8.52 6.86 6.96
C ALA A 221 -8.68 8.30 6.43
N ASN A 222 -8.04 8.65 5.32
CA ASN A 222 -8.24 9.94 4.65
C ASN A 222 -9.49 9.94 3.74
N PHE A 223 -10.30 8.89 3.81
CA PHE A 223 -11.50 8.72 3.01
C PHE A 223 -12.69 8.42 3.93
N SER A 224 -13.90 8.67 3.42
CA SER A 224 -15.13 8.40 4.16
C SER A 224 -15.23 6.93 4.56
N VAL A 225 -15.77 6.69 5.76
CA VAL A 225 -16.10 5.34 6.21
C VAL A 225 -17.19 4.76 5.28
N PRO A 226 -17.05 3.51 4.79
CA PRO A 226 -18.09 2.84 4.03
C PRO A 226 -19.42 2.83 4.76
N VAL A 227 -20.54 2.83 4.01
CA VAL A 227 -21.89 2.94 4.58
C VAL A 227 -22.18 1.88 5.64
N ASP A 228 -21.67 0.66 5.46
CA ASP A 228 -21.80 -0.40 6.44
C ASP A 228 -20.50 -1.24 6.55
N PRO A 229 -19.62 -0.89 7.50
CA PRO A 229 -18.38 -1.63 7.75
C PRO A 229 -18.59 -3.08 8.17
N SER A 230 -19.78 -3.46 8.68
CA SER A 230 -20.04 -4.84 9.13
C SER A 230 -20.05 -5.87 7.98
N LEU A 231 -20.20 -5.38 6.75
CA LEU A 231 -20.10 -6.17 5.51
C LEU A 231 -18.67 -6.38 5.03
N ILE A 232 -17.68 -5.79 5.72
CA ILE A 232 -16.27 -5.82 5.31
C ILE A 232 -15.54 -6.95 6.03
N ILE A 233 -14.93 -7.85 5.26
CA ILE A 233 -14.10 -8.94 5.77
C ILE A 233 -12.71 -8.82 5.16
N VAL A 234 -11.76 -8.31 5.93
CA VAL A 234 -10.37 -8.15 5.52
C VAL A 234 -9.63 -9.46 5.73
N VAL A 235 -8.91 -9.95 4.72
CA VAL A 235 -8.12 -11.18 4.85
C VAL A 235 -6.63 -10.86 4.83
N GLN A 236 -5.88 -11.29 5.84
CA GLN A 236 -4.45 -10.95 6.02
C GLN A 236 -3.58 -12.16 6.25
N ALA A 237 -2.36 -12.13 5.69
CA ALA A 237 -1.31 -13.08 6.05
C ALA A 237 -0.60 -12.63 7.33
N LYS A 238 -0.37 -13.55 8.28
CA LYS A 238 0.31 -13.25 9.55
C LYS A 238 1.75 -12.82 9.31
N GLU A 239 2.49 -13.55 8.48
CA GLU A 239 3.91 -13.32 8.17
C GLU A 239 4.09 -12.54 6.85
N ASP A 240 3.25 -11.53 6.61
CA ASP A 240 3.31 -10.73 5.39
C ASP A 240 4.52 -9.79 5.38
N ALA A 241 5.49 -10.08 4.51
CA ALA A 241 6.69 -9.26 4.32
C ALA A 241 6.54 -8.18 3.23
N TYR A 242 5.48 -8.25 2.42
CA TYR A 242 5.16 -7.27 1.37
C TYR A 242 4.32 -6.12 1.92
N ILE A 243 3.44 -6.42 2.87
CA ILE A 243 2.56 -5.41 3.49
C ILE A 243 2.77 -5.42 5.00
N PRO A 244 3.85 -4.77 5.48
CA PRO A 244 4.09 -4.60 6.90
C PRO A 244 2.99 -3.76 7.55
N ARG A 245 2.61 -4.15 8.76
CA ARG A 245 1.50 -3.51 9.52
C ARG A 245 1.98 -2.73 10.75
N THR A 246 3.28 -2.76 11.06
CA THR A 246 3.83 -2.10 12.25
C THR A 246 3.74 -0.59 12.13
N GLY A 247 3.16 0.07 13.13
CA GLY A 247 3.10 1.54 13.18
C GLY A 247 2.06 2.15 12.23
N VAL A 248 1.05 1.37 11.82
CA VAL A 248 -0.09 1.82 11.03
C VAL A 248 -1.37 1.46 11.78
N LEU A 249 -2.38 2.34 11.73
CA LEU A 249 -3.69 2.09 12.33
C LEU A 249 -4.34 0.82 11.77
N SER A 250 -5.03 0.09 12.64
CA SER A 250 -5.79 -1.10 12.26
C SER A 250 -7.01 -0.71 11.43
N LEU A 251 -7.36 -1.56 10.46
CA LEU A 251 -8.60 -1.38 9.70
C LEU A 251 -9.85 -1.45 10.59
N GLN A 252 -9.82 -2.14 11.73
CA GLN A 252 -10.92 -2.09 12.71
C GLN A 252 -11.10 -0.72 13.36
N GLU A 253 -10.00 0.03 13.55
CA GLU A 253 -10.06 1.36 14.16
C GLU A 253 -10.58 2.38 13.13
N ILE A 254 -10.19 2.23 11.86
CA ILE A 254 -10.63 3.08 10.75
C ILE A 254 -12.09 2.77 10.38
N TRP A 255 -12.47 1.49 10.35
CA TRP A 255 -13.79 1.00 9.97
C TRP A 255 -14.39 0.13 11.09
N PRO A 256 -14.99 0.76 12.12
CA PRO A 256 -15.56 0.04 13.25
C PRO A 256 -16.61 -0.98 12.81
N GLY A 257 -16.41 -2.24 13.19
CA GLY A 257 -17.31 -3.36 12.87
C GLY A 257 -16.86 -4.23 11.70
N CYS A 258 -15.80 -3.87 10.97
CA CYS A 258 -15.21 -4.79 10.00
C CYS A 258 -14.59 -6.02 10.69
N GLU A 259 -14.51 -7.15 9.99
CA GLU A 259 -13.79 -8.34 10.46
C GLU A 259 -12.38 -8.38 9.85
N ILE A 260 -11.38 -8.86 10.62
CA ILE A 260 -10.06 -9.20 10.07
C ILE A 260 -9.81 -10.69 10.31
N ARG A 261 -9.60 -11.43 9.22
CA ARG A 261 -9.24 -12.84 9.20
C ARG A 261 -7.76 -13.01 8.95
N TYR A 262 -7.06 -13.59 9.92
CA TYR A 262 -5.64 -13.89 9.79
C TYR A 262 -5.40 -15.29 9.26
N LEU A 263 -4.50 -15.40 8.30
CA LEU A 263 -4.06 -16.64 7.66
C LEU A 263 -2.60 -16.92 8.03
N ASP A 264 -2.27 -18.18 8.25
CA ASP A 264 -0.88 -18.60 8.45
C ASP A 264 -0.09 -18.54 7.13
N GLY A 265 1.17 -18.09 7.22
CA GLY A 265 2.06 -17.89 6.09
C GLY A 265 2.25 -16.42 5.71
N GLY A 266 3.03 -16.20 4.65
CA GLY A 266 3.28 -14.89 4.06
C GLY A 266 2.45 -14.60 2.80
N HIS A 267 2.64 -13.41 2.22
CA HIS A 267 1.86 -12.89 1.09
C HIS A 267 1.73 -13.87 -0.08
N ILE A 268 2.86 -14.35 -0.60
CA ILE A 268 2.91 -15.23 -1.78
C ILE A 268 2.35 -16.62 -1.46
N SER A 269 2.70 -17.19 -0.31
CA SER A 269 2.15 -18.49 0.11
C SER A 269 0.64 -18.43 0.33
N ALA A 270 0.13 -17.33 0.89
CA ALA A 270 -1.31 -17.14 1.06
C ALA A 270 -2.00 -17.03 -0.31
N TYR A 271 -1.43 -16.25 -1.23
CA TYR A 271 -1.93 -16.15 -2.60
C TYR A 271 -1.95 -17.51 -3.31
N LEU A 272 -0.88 -18.30 -3.26
CA LEU A 272 -0.83 -19.56 -3.99
C LEU A 272 -1.68 -20.67 -3.37
N PHE A 273 -1.77 -20.73 -2.04
CA PHE A 273 -2.29 -21.92 -1.35
C PHE A 273 -3.55 -21.69 -0.50
N LYS A 274 -4.00 -20.44 -0.30
CA LYS A 274 -5.13 -20.11 0.60
C LYS A 274 -6.35 -19.51 -0.12
N GLN A 275 -6.43 -19.64 -1.45
CA GLN A 275 -7.53 -19.15 -2.28
C GLN A 275 -8.93 -19.62 -1.83
N GLY A 276 -9.03 -20.82 -1.22
CA GLY A 276 -10.28 -21.29 -0.62
C GLY A 276 -10.81 -20.36 0.48
N LEU A 277 -9.92 -19.80 1.30
CA LEU A 277 -10.28 -18.90 2.40
C LEU A 277 -10.68 -17.51 1.90
N PHE A 278 -10.10 -17.05 0.78
CA PHE A 278 -10.55 -15.81 0.13
C PHE A 278 -11.97 -15.94 -0.39
N ARG A 279 -12.27 -17.03 -1.10
CA ARG A 279 -13.63 -17.32 -1.59
C ARG A 279 -14.63 -17.46 -0.44
N GLN A 280 -14.25 -18.11 0.65
CA GLN A 280 -15.10 -18.21 1.83
C GLN A 280 -15.43 -16.83 2.41
N ALA A 281 -14.44 -15.95 2.54
CA ALA A 281 -14.68 -14.59 3.02
C ALA A 281 -15.63 -13.82 2.09
N ILE A 282 -15.55 -14.01 0.77
CA ILE A 282 -16.50 -13.44 -0.20
C ILE A 282 -17.91 -13.96 0.07
N TYR A 283 -18.10 -15.28 0.16
CA TYR A 283 -19.42 -15.86 0.45
C TYR A 283 -20.01 -15.33 1.77
N ASP A 284 -19.22 -15.30 2.83
CA ASP A 284 -19.66 -14.82 4.14
C ASP A 284 -20.05 -13.33 4.12
N ALA A 285 -19.32 -12.49 3.37
CA ALA A 285 -19.64 -11.07 3.24
C ALA A 285 -20.98 -10.85 2.49
N PHE A 286 -21.24 -11.64 1.44
CA PHE A 286 -22.53 -11.61 0.75
C PHE A 286 -23.66 -12.18 1.61
N GLU A 287 -23.41 -13.23 2.38
CA GLU A 287 -24.39 -13.79 3.30
C GLU A 287 -24.82 -12.75 4.36
N ARG A 288 -23.86 -12.01 4.94
CA ARG A 288 -24.17 -10.88 5.84
C ARG A 288 -25.04 -9.83 5.19
N PHE A 289 -24.76 -9.51 3.93
CA PHE A 289 -25.57 -8.54 3.18
C PHE A 289 -26.99 -9.03 3.01
N LEU A 290 -27.17 -10.28 2.55
CA LEU A 290 -28.50 -10.87 2.34
C LEU A 290 -29.31 -10.98 3.64
N GLN A 291 -28.65 -11.29 4.76
CA GLN A 291 -29.30 -11.35 6.07
C GLN A 291 -29.77 -9.97 6.56
N LYS A 292 -29.01 -8.91 6.28
CA LYS A 292 -29.25 -7.57 6.83
C LYS A 292 -30.09 -6.68 5.92
N TYR A 293 -29.90 -6.78 4.61
CA TYR A 293 -30.47 -5.89 3.59
C TYR A 293 -31.42 -6.64 2.65
N ALA A 294 -32.15 -7.62 3.18
CA ALA A 294 -33.11 -8.46 2.45
C ALA A 294 -33.74 -7.71 1.26
N VAL A 295 -33.38 -8.17 0.05
CA VAL A 295 -33.86 -7.65 -1.24
C VAL A 295 -35.22 -8.25 -1.56
#